data_AF-A0A6P8V6F3-F1
#
_entry.id   AF-A0A6P8V6F3-F1
#
_cell.length_a   1.000
_cell.length_b   1.000
_cell.length_c   1.000
_cell.angle_alpha   90.00
_cell.angle_beta   90.00
_cell.angle_gamma   90.00
#
_symmetry.space_group_name_H-M   'P 1'
#
loop_
_entity.id
_entity.type
_entity.pdbx_description
1 polymer ?
#
loop_
_entity_poly.entity_id
_entity_poly.type
_entity_poly.pdbx_seq_one_letter_code
_entity_poly.pdbx_strand_id
1 'polypeptide(L)'
;MGLCKFDWEHLRTLVVGAPGSADLPLPRQKPYGTRGPAPGVEPIDFTRSNELKGFPILGVGDPLLDCGFPFPPSLAVHLPAEEAAGPEAAITTKFPAKVDMSRIWACRQNREETVNDYYHRLEKVFIENSGIIKQEAGVGVWETHLSNAFLTGLSPAISSSVRNSCIGVMDGARLEEIRRHAVQAEKRLSEEKASEEKRRHAHKEKGQLTMVQVVTTTWAQGQGQGRGNRRGGRDRNRDRNSRCFNCGEMGHRFAECPHEKQKKNFRSDKSDCNKDSTSN
;
A
#
# COMPACT_ATOMS: atom_id res chain seq x y z
N MET A 1 12.40 43.58 0.40
CA MET A 1 12.09 42.17 0.74
C MET A 1 10.59 42.05 0.84
N GLY A 2 9.95 41.56 -0.24
CA GLY A 2 8.50 41.57 -0.41
C GLY A 2 7.84 40.37 0.27
N LEU A 3 6.92 40.66 1.18
CA LEU A 3 6.03 39.69 1.80
C LEU A 3 4.85 39.41 0.85
N CYS A 4 4.85 38.25 0.21
CA CYS A 4 3.68 37.76 -0.50
C CYS A 4 2.62 37.34 0.53
N LYS A 5 1.60 38.17 0.73
CA LYS A 5 0.35 37.78 1.39
C LYS A 5 -0.43 36.90 0.42
N PHE A 6 -0.55 35.62 0.71
CA PHE A 6 -1.38 34.68 -0.05
C PHE A 6 -2.78 34.72 0.56
N ASP A 7 -3.70 35.39 -0.15
CA ASP A 7 -5.05 35.67 0.30
C ASP A 7 -5.96 34.46 0.02
N TRP A 8 -6.45 33.80 1.08
CA TRP A 8 -7.20 32.54 1.00
C TRP A 8 -8.70 32.74 0.73
N GLU A 9 -9.20 33.98 0.67
CA GLU A 9 -10.64 34.26 0.56
C GLU A 9 -11.20 34.28 -0.88
N HIS A 10 -10.36 34.15 -1.90
CA HIS A 10 -10.82 34.15 -3.31
C HIS A 10 -11.21 32.78 -3.88
N LEU A 11 -11.10 31.68 -3.12
CA LEU A 11 -11.39 30.32 -3.62
C LEU A 11 -12.75 29.74 -3.18
N ARG A 12 -13.62 30.53 -2.54
CA ARG A 12 -14.90 30.03 -2.00
C ARG A 12 -16.16 30.37 -2.80
N THR A 13 -16.04 30.99 -3.98
CA THR A 13 -17.21 31.55 -4.69
C THR A 13 -17.40 31.11 -6.15
N LEU A 14 -16.84 29.97 -6.56
CA LEU A 14 -17.04 29.43 -7.91
C LEU A 14 -17.32 27.92 -7.90
N VAL A 15 -18.40 27.48 -7.23
CA VAL A 15 -19.11 26.23 -7.58
C VAL A 15 -20.61 26.43 -7.33
N VAL A 16 -21.24 27.23 -8.20
CA VAL A 16 -22.70 27.22 -8.37
C VAL A 16 -22.97 26.99 -9.86
N GLY A 17 -23.67 25.90 -10.17
CA GLY A 17 -24.46 25.76 -11.39
C GLY A 17 -23.80 25.02 -12.56
N ALA A 18 -23.93 23.70 -12.58
CA ALA A 18 -23.96 22.93 -13.83
C ALA A 18 -25.23 22.06 -13.84
N PRO A 19 -26.23 22.37 -14.68
CA PRO A 19 -27.36 21.48 -14.92
C PRO A 19 -27.05 20.51 -16.07
N GLY A 20 -27.38 19.23 -15.87
CA GLY A 20 -27.51 18.26 -16.96
C GLY A 20 -26.46 17.15 -16.98
N SER A 21 -26.55 16.19 -16.04
CA SER A 21 -25.96 14.86 -16.23
C SER A 21 -27.08 13.87 -16.54
N ALA A 22 -27.13 13.45 -17.80
CA ALA A 22 -27.97 12.36 -18.27
C ALA A 22 -27.67 11.07 -17.49
N ASP A 23 -28.74 10.33 -17.19
CA ASP A 23 -28.77 9.03 -16.54
C ASP A 23 -27.81 8.03 -17.20
N LEU A 24 -26.71 7.72 -16.51
CA LEU A 24 -25.89 6.55 -16.79
C LEU A 24 -26.45 5.37 -15.98
N PRO A 25 -26.77 4.23 -16.61
CA PRO A 25 -27.32 3.07 -15.93
C PRO A 25 -26.29 2.47 -14.97
N LEU A 26 -26.68 2.35 -13.69
CA LEU A 26 -25.88 1.74 -12.64
C LEU A 26 -25.50 0.28 -13.02
N PRO A 27 -24.26 -0.15 -12.73
CA PRO A 27 -23.84 -1.52 -12.95
C PRO A 27 -24.66 -2.47 -12.06
N ARG A 28 -25.26 -3.47 -12.72
CA ARG A 28 -26.01 -4.58 -12.12
C ARG A 28 -25.18 -5.24 -11.01
N GLN A 29 -25.57 -5.05 -9.76
CA GLN A 29 -24.99 -5.78 -8.62
C GLN A 29 -25.30 -7.28 -8.80
N LYS A 30 -24.25 -8.10 -8.89
CA LYS A 30 -24.40 -9.56 -8.84
C LYS A 30 -24.67 -9.97 -7.38
N PRO A 31 -25.63 -10.87 -7.12
CA PRO A 31 -25.88 -11.35 -5.77
C PRO A 31 -24.64 -12.09 -5.25
N TYR A 32 -24.23 -11.73 -4.04
CA TYR A 32 -23.16 -12.38 -3.29
C TYR A 32 -23.55 -13.84 -3.03
N GLY A 33 -22.92 -14.76 -3.75
CA GLY A 33 -23.02 -16.19 -3.48
C GLY A 33 -22.33 -16.51 -2.16
N THR A 34 -23.09 -17.08 -1.24
CA THR A 34 -22.59 -17.73 -0.02
C THR A 34 -21.57 -18.80 -0.39
N ARG A 35 -20.27 -18.52 -0.18
CA ARG A 35 -19.22 -19.54 -0.19
C ARG A 35 -19.38 -20.40 1.06
N GLY A 36 -19.80 -21.65 0.87
CA GLY A 36 -19.71 -22.67 1.91
C GLY A 36 -18.25 -22.96 2.29
N PRO A 37 -18.01 -23.48 3.50
CA PRO A 37 -16.67 -23.80 3.97
C PRO A 37 -16.03 -24.90 3.13
N ALA A 38 -14.73 -24.74 2.86
CA ALA A 38 -13.93 -25.72 2.15
C ALA A 38 -13.86 -27.04 2.95
N PRO A 39 -14.08 -28.21 2.32
CA PRO A 39 -13.86 -29.49 2.99
C PRO A 39 -12.35 -29.73 3.14
N GLY A 40 -11.89 -30.03 4.36
CA GLY A 40 -10.53 -30.56 4.59
C GLY A 40 -9.65 -29.83 5.60
N VAL A 41 -10.18 -28.95 6.46
CA VAL A 41 -9.41 -28.43 7.60
C VAL A 41 -9.88 -29.15 8.87
N GLU A 42 -9.11 -30.15 9.28
CA GLU A 42 -9.25 -30.81 10.58
C GLU A 42 -9.04 -29.79 11.71
N PRO A 43 -9.85 -29.84 12.79
CA PRO A 43 -9.68 -28.97 13.94
C PRO A 43 -8.38 -29.32 14.69
N ILE A 44 -7.58 -28.30 14.99
CA ILE A 44 -6.37 -28.44 15.82
C ILE A 44 -6.83 -28.48 17.28
N ASP A 45 -6.75 -29.66 17.89
CA ASP A 45 -7.00 -29.86 19.31
C ASP A 45 -5.92 -29.17 20.16
N PHE A 46 -6.29 -28.07 20.80
CA PHE A 46 -5.44 -27.34 21.74
C PHE A 46 -5.67 -27.82 23.17
N THR A 47 -5.29 -29.07 23.46
CA THR A 47 -5.20 -29.58 24.84
C THR A 47 -3.89 -30.32 25.05
N ARG A 48 -2.82 -29.58 25.39
CA ARG A 48 -1.67 -30.15 26.09
C ARG A 48 -0.91 -29.09 26.88
N SER A 49 -1.43 -28.77 28.06
CA SER A 49 -0.66 -28.13 29.12
C SER A 49 -0.05 -29.21 30.03
N ASN A 50 1.10 -28.84 30.61
CA ASN A 50 1.76 -29.45 31.77
C ASN A 50 2.39 -30.83 31.60
N GLU A 51 3.72 -30.85 31.50
CA GLU A 51 4.55 -31.60 32.46
C GLU A 51 5.88 -30.87 32.68
N LEU A 52 6.03 -30.34 33.89
CA LEU A 52 7.26 -29.81 34.47
C LEU A 52 8.23 -30.97 34.73
N LYS A 53 9.41 -30.92 34.13
CA LYS A 53 10.62 -31.63 34.58
C LYS A 53 11.58 -30.52 35.01
N GLY A 54 11.86 -30.30 36.28
CA GLY A 54 12.52 -31.25 37.18
C GLY A 54 14.03 -31.07 37.04
N PHE A 55 14.57 -30.00 37.62
CA PHE A 55 16.02 -29.81 37.73
C PHE A 55 16.46 -29.93 39.20
N PRO A 56 17.43 -30.81 39.50
CA PRO A 56 17.83 -31.11 40.86
C PRO A 56 18.73 -30.03 41.45
N ILE A 57 18.39 -29.71 42.71
CA ILE A 57 19.24 -29.06 43.69
C ILE A 57 20.36 -30.04 44.06
N LEU A 58 21.61 -29.69 43.78
CA LEU A 58 22.76 -30.27 44.48
C LEU A 58 23.74 -29.16 44.81
N GLY A 59 23.90 -28.93 46.11
CA GLY A 59 24.91 -28.08 46.69
C GLY A 59 26.24 -28.80 46.88
N VAL A 60 27.28 -28.00 46.81
CA VAL A 60 28.63 -28.14 47.38
C VAL A 60 29.12 -26.69 47.36
N GLY A 61 29.19 -25.98 48.48
CA GLY A 61 30.09 -26.28 49.58
C GLY A 61 31.48 -25.86 49.16
N ASP A 62 31.90 -24.64 49.51
CA ASP A 62 33.23 -24.41 50.09
C ASP A 62 33.42 -22.96 50.60
N PRO A 63 34.34 -22.78 51.55
CA PRO A 63 34.28 -21.73 52.58
C PRO A 63 35.30 -20.61 52.34
N LEU A 64 35.10 -19.52 53.09
CA LEU A 64 36.16 -18.64 53.60
C LEU A 64 37.16 -18.11 52.56
N LEU A 65 36.85 -16.96 51.97
CA LEU A 65 37.87 -15.97 51.61
C LEU A 65 37.39 -14.60 52.05
N ASP A 66 37.88 -14.27 53.24
CA ASP A 66 38.06 -12.98 53.85
C ASP A 66 38.74 -12.01 52.87
N CYS A 67 37.94 -11.13 52.28
CA CYS A 67 38.41 -9.96 51.54
C CYS A 67 37.67 -8.76 52.10
N GLY A 68 38.29 -8.06 53.04
CA GLY A 68 37.79 -6.85 53.66
C GLY A 68 37.29 -5.83 52.62
N PHE A 69 35.97 -5.69 52.54
CA PHE A 69 35.36 -4.53 51.92
C PHE A 69 35.28 -3.42 52.96
N PRO A 70 35.96 -2.28 52.76
CA PRO A 70 35.82 -1.14 53.64
C PRO A 70 34.37 -0.68 53.64
N PHE A 71 33.83 -0.53 54.84
CA PHE A 71 32.52 0.01 55.15
C PHE A 71 32.14 1.15 54.20
N PRO A 72 30.95 1.12 53.56
CA PRO A 72 30.42 2.33 52.97
C PRO A 72 30.23 3.35 54.11
N PRO A 73 30.77 4.57 53.98
CA PRO A 73 30.50 5.60 54.95
C PRO A 73 29.00 5.87 54.93
N SER A 74 28.42 5.80 56.13
CA SER A 74 27.26 6.56 56.59
C SER A 74 26.10 6.70 55.61
N LEU A 75 24.97 6.12 56.00
CA LEU A 75 23.63 6.57 55.63
C LEU A 75 23.50 8.09 55.83
N ALA A 76 24.02 8.88 54.89
CA ALA A 76 23.43 10.14 54.53
C ALA A 76 22.10 9.76 53.90
N VAL A 77 21.07 9.74 54.73
CA VAL A 77 19.70 10.00 54.31
C VAL A 77 19.82 11.22 53.40
N HIS A 78 19.81 10.98 52.09
CA HIS A 78 19.56 12.00 51.10
C HIS A 78 18.12 12.40 51.37
N LEU A 79 17.97 13.33 52.32
CA LEU A 79 16.83 14.23 52.38
C LEU A 79 16.59 14.63 50.93
N PRO A 80 15.40 14.35 50.37
CA PRO A 80 15.09 14.88 49.06
C PRO A 80 15.33 16.37 49.17
N ALA A 81 16.14 16.90 48.27
CA ALA A 81 16.21 18.30 48.05
C ALA A 81 14.76 18.76 47.78
N GLU A 82 14.07 19.23 48.82
CA GLU A 82 13.06 20.27 48.70
C GLU A 82 13.81 21.52 48.24
N GLU A 83 14.35 21.43 47.03
CA GLU A 83 14.84 22.53 46.26
C GLU A 83 13.61 23.39 46.03
N ALA A 84 13.59 24.53 46.72
CA ALA A 84 12.52 25.49 46.78
C ALA A 84 11.70 25.51 45.48
N ALA A 85 10.52 24.91 45.53
CA ALA A 85 9.48 25.12 44.54
C ALA A 85 9.15 26.60 44.57
N GLY A 86 9.82 27.39 43.73
CA GLY A 86 9.56 28.81 43.56
C GLY A 86 8.08 29.05 43.26
N PRO A 87 7.59 30.29 43.39
CA PRO A 87 6.18 30.61 43.16
C PRO A 87 5.65 30.12 41.80
N GLU A 88 6.53 29.97 40.80
CA GLU A 88 6.19 29.44 39.47
C GLU A 88 5.74 27.97 39.48
N ALA A 89 6.35 27.11 40.31
CA ALA A 89 5.94 25.72 40.48
C ALA A 89 4.61 25.60 41.24
N ALA A 90 4.34 26.52 42.17
CA ALA A 90 3.07 26.61 42.90
C ALA A 90 1.92 27.17 42.03
N ILE A 91 2.23 28.01 41.05
CA ILE A 91 1.25 28.54 40.09
C ILE A 91 0.88 27.49 39.04
N THR A 92 1.86 26.76 38.50
CA THR A 92 1.62 25.69 37.50
C THR A 92 0.85 24.51 38.09
N THR A 93 1.00 24.21 39.37
CA THR A 93 0.20 23.19 40.06
C THR A 93 -1.26 23.63 40.28
N LYS A 94 -1.51 24.92 40.54
CA LYS A 94 -2.88 25.45 40.73
C LYS A 94 -3.60 25.74 39.42
N PHE A 95 -2.86 26.03 38.35
CA PHE A 95 -3.38 26.31 37.02
C PHE A 95 -2.58 25.50 35.99
N PRO A 96 -2.93 24.23 35.77
CA PRO A 96 -2.25 23.44 34.74
C PRO A 96 -2.39 24.14 33.39
N ALA A 97 -1.32 24.09 32.60
CA ALA A 97 -1.34 24.59 31.23
C ALA A 97 -2.56 24.00 30.50
N LYS A 98 -3.34 24.86 29.85
CA LYS A 98 -4.53 24.40 29.12
C LYS A 98 -4.08 23.41 28.05
N VAL A 99 -4.71 22.24 28.05
CA VAL A 99 -4.46 21.20 27.06
C VAL A 99 -4.99 21.67 25.71
N ASP A 100 -4.09 22.02 24.80
CA ASP A 100 -4.40 22.56 23.47
C ASP A 100 -4.33 21.44 22.42
N MET A 101 -5.30 20.53 22.43
CA MET A 101 -5.36 19.43 21.46
C MET A 101 -5.40 19.95 20.00
N SER A 102 -6.02 21.11 19.75
CA SER A 102 -6.11 21.67 18.39
C SER A 102 -4.73 21.85 17.72
N ARG A 103 -3.69 22.19 18.49
CA ARG A 103 -2.32 22.33 17.96
C ARG A 103 -1.69 21.00 17.57
N ILE A 104 -1.96 19.95 18.35
CA ILE A 104 -1.50 18.59 18.07
C ILE A 104 -2.12 18.10 16.76
N TRP A 105 -3.42 18.31 16.55
CA TRP A 105 -4.13 17.85 15.35
C TRP A 105 -3.87 18.72 14.12
N ALA A 106 -3.45 19.98 14.32
CA ALA A 106 -2.96 20.84 13.25
C ALA A 106 -1.57 20.43 12.74
N CYS A 107 -0.80 19.68 13.54
CA CYS A 107 0.50 19.15 13.14
C CYS A 107 0.32 18.07 12.07
N ARG A 108 0.65 18.40 10.82
CA ARG A 108 0.59 17.47 9.68
C ARG A 108 1.94 17.32 9.01
N GLN A 109 2.19 16.15 8.43
CA GLN A 109 3.40 15.86 7.66
C GLN A 109 3.45 16.74 6.40
N ASN A 110 4.59 17.39 6.16
CA ASN A 110 4.83 18.14 4.92
C ASN A 110 5.17 17.20 3.75
N ARG A 111 5.05 17.68 2.51
CA ARG A 111 5.29 16.87 1.30
C ARG A 111 6.75 16.44 1.11
N GLU A 112 7.68 17.20 1.67
CA GLU A 112 9.13 17.01 1.54
C GLU A 112 9.77 16.49 2.83
N GLU A 113 8.99 16.38 3.90
CA GLU A 113 9.47 15.97 5.22
C GLU A 113 9.40 14.45 5.37
N THR A 114 10.47 13.85 5.90
CA THR A 114 10.51 12.41 6.16
C THR A 114 9.55 12.03 7.28
N VAL A 115 9.16 10.76 7.33
CA VAL A 115 8.29 10.25 8.40
C VAL A 115 8.90 10.44 9.80
N ASN A 116 10.22 10.34 9.92
CA ASN A 116 10.92 10.49 11.20
C ASN A 116 10.99 11.94 11.67
N ASP A 117 11.28 12.88 10.77
CA ASP A 117 11.33 14.31 11.12
C ASP A 117 9.96 14.80 11.59
N TYR A 118 8.90 14.37 10.89
CA TYR A 118 7.52 14.62 11.29
C TYR A 118 7.21 14.05 12.67
N TYR A 119 7.65 12.82 12.95
CA TYR A 119 7.47 12.20 14.27
C TYR A 119 8.10 13.03 15.39
N HIS A 120 9.36 13.45 15.23
CA HIS A 120 10.06 14.24 16.26
C HIS A 120 9.39 15.60 16.49
N ARG A 121 8.94 16.25 15.41
CA ARG A 121 8.18 17.50 15.50
C ARG A 121 6.84 17.31 16.21
N LEU A 122 6.13 16.22 15.92
CA LEU A 122 4.88 15.87 16.58
C LEU A 122 5.09 15.55 18.06
N GLU A 123 6.11 14.77 18.42
CA GLU A 123 6.44 14.42 19.80
C GLU A 123 6.68 15.69 20.64
N LYS A 124 7.43 16.66 20.10
CA LYS A 124 7.66 17.95 20.76
C LYS A 124 6.35 18.70 21.01
N VAL A 125 5.53 18.88 19.96
CA VAL A 125 4.22 19.55 20.08
C VAL A 125 3.30 18.81 21.04
N PHE A 126 3.37 17.49 21.07
CA PHE A 126 2.56 16.66 21.96
C PHE A 126 2.97 16.84 23.43
N ILE A 127 4.27 16.81 23.74
CA ILE A 127 4.77 17.02 25.11
C ILE A 127 4.37 18.41 25.63
N GLU A 128 4.47 19.44 24.78
CA GLU A 128 4.17 20.82 25.16
C GLU A 128 2.66 21.08 25.36
N ASN A 129 1.77 20.39 24.64
CA ASN A 129 0.35 20.76 24.58
C ASN A 129 -0.61 19.68 25.14
N SER A 130 -0.18 18.43 25.33
CA SER A 130 -1.07 17.35 25.77
C SER A 130 -1.33 17.35 27.28
N GLY A 131 -0.38 17.83 28.08
CA GLY A 131 -0.41 17.70 29.54
C GLY A 131 -0.35 16.23 30.03
N ILE A 132 -0.08 15.26 29.15
CA ILE A 132 0.00 13.84 29.48
C ILE A 132 1.45 13.48 29.74
N ILE A 133 1.72 12.90 30.91
CA ILE A 133 3.04 12.42 31.30
C ILE A 133 3.37 11.15 30.52
N LYS A 134 4.58 11.06 29.98
CA LYS A 134 5.08 9.88 29.30
C LYS A 134 5.22 8.74 30.31
N GLN A 135 4.55 7.61 30.03
CA GLN A 135 4.65 6.40 30.83
C GLN A 135 5.81 5.55 30.29
N GLU A 136 6.72 5.09 31.16
CA GLU A 136 7.92 4.35 30.74
C GLU A 136 7.66 2.87 30.42
N ALA A 137 6.55 2.30 30.91
CA ALA A 137 6.23 0.89 30.75
C ALA A 137 4.77 0.66 30.33
N GLY A 138 4.59 -0.04 29.21
CA GLY A 138 3.29 -0.49 28.68
C GLY A 138 2.65 0.47 27.68
N VAL A 139 1.62 -0.05 26.99
CA VAL A 139 0.76 0.73 26.09
C VAL A 139 -0.10 1.66 26.94
N GLY A 140 0.47 2.81 27.28
CA GLY A 140 -0.20 3.83 28.08
C GLY A 140 -1.10 4.73 27.24
N VAL A 141 -1.96 5.49 27.92
CA VAL A 141 -2.82 6.54 27.34
C VAL A 141 -2.01 7.50 26.46
N TRP A 142 -0.79 7.84 26.89
CA TRP A 142 0.16 8.66 26.13
C TRP A 142 0.47 8.08 24.74
N GLU A 143 0.80 6.78 24.67
CA GLU A 143 1.22 6.12 23.44
C GLU A 143 0.04 6.00 22.46
N THR A 144 -1.15 5.67 22.96
CA THR A 144 -2.38 5.59 22.15
C THR A 144 -2.78 6.95 21.58
N HIS A 145 -2.67 8.03 22.35
CA HIS A 145 -2.98 9.37 21.84
C HIS A 145 -1.96 9.84 20.81
N LEU A 146 -0.67 9.61 21.06
CA LEU A 146 0.38 9.98 20.13
C LEU A 146 0.31 9.16 18.83
N SER A 147 0.02 7.86 18.90
CA SER A 147 -0.15 7.02 17.70
C SER A 147 -1.34 7.45 16.85
N ASN A 148 -2.47 7.80 17.48
CA ASN A 148 -3.64 8.34 16.80
C ASN A 148 -3.34 9.70 16.14
N ALA A 149 -2.66 10.62 16.85
CA ALA A 149 -2.22 11.89 16.28
C ALA A 149 -1.24 11.68 15.10
N PHE A 150 -0.31 10.74 15.24
CA PHE A 150 0.66 10.40 14.21
C PHE A 150 -0.04 9.89 12.94
N LEU A 151 -0.94 8.92 13.05
CA LEU A 151 -1.66 8.35 11.91
C LEU A 151 -2.61 9.32 11.21
N THR A 152 -3.17 10.29 11.94
CA THR A 152 -4.09 11.30 11.39
C THR A 152 -3.36 12.44 10.70
N GLY A 153 -2.17 12.82 11.18
CA GLY A 153 -1.35 13.86 10.56
C GLY A 153 -0.37 13.36 9.49
N LEU A 154 -0.15 12.04 9.38
CA LEU A 154 0.62 11.44 8.28
C LEU A 154 -0.02 11.71 6.91
N SER A 155 0.82 11.68 5.87
CA SER A 155 0.37 11.60 4.47
C SER A 155 -0.70 10.51 4.30
N PRO A 156 -1.84 10.78 3.64
CA PRO A 156 -2.93 9.82 3.53
C PRO A 156 -2.52 8.52 2.82
N ALA A 157 -1.59 8.59 1.85
CA ALA A 157 -1.06 7.41 1.16
C ALA A 157 -0.23 6.51 2.09
N ILE A 158 0.57 7.12 2.97
CA ILE A 158 1.36 6.39 3.98
C ILE A 158 0.42 5.85 5.06
N SER A 159 -0.49 6.68 5.58
CA SER A 159 -1.46 6.29 6.62
C SER A 159 -2.30 5.10 6.19
N SER A 160 -2.82 5.08 4.94
CA SER A 160 -3.56 3.92 4.43
C SER A 160 -2.69 2.66 4.32
N SER A 161 -1.44 2.80 3.89
CA SER A 161 -0.51 1.67 3.79
C SER A 161 -0.18 1.07 5.16
N VAL A 162 0.00 1.93 6.18
CA VAL A 162 0.24 1.50 7.56
C VAL A 162 -0.97 0.79 8.14
N ARG A 163 -2.19 1.33 7.97
CA ARG A 163 -3.43 0.69 8.43
C ARG A 163 -3.66 -0.68 7.79
N ASN A 164 -3.21 -0.86 6.55
CA ASN A 164 -3.32 -2.14 5.85
C ASN A 164 -2.22 -3.14 6.23
N SER A 165 -1.05 -2.65 6.66
CA SER A 165 0.12 -3.50 6.92
C SER A 165 0.30 -3.86 8.40
N CYS A 166 -0.17 -3.01 9.31
CA CYS A 166 -0.04 -3.20 10.75
C CYS A 166 -1.36 -3.76 11.32
N ILE A 167 -1.28 -4.94 11.94
CA ILE A 167 -2.42 -5.60 12.57
C ILE A 167 -2.53 -5.07 14.01
N GLY A 168 -3.72 -4.68 14.45
CA GLY A 168 -3.94 -4.19 15.81
C GLY A 168 -3.61 -2.71 16.02
N VAL A 169 -3.57 -1.89 14.95
CA VAL A 169 -3.45 -0.42 15.07
C VAL A 169 -4.50 0.18 16.00
N MET A 170 -5.70 -0.40 16.03
CA MET A 170 -6.79 0.01 16.93
C MET A 170 -6.73 -0.66 18.31
N ASP A 171 -6.00 -1.77 18.44
CA ASP A 171 -5.96 -2.63 19.61
C ASP A 171 -4.73 -2.38 20.50
N GLY A 172 -4.04 -1.24 20.28
CA GLY A 172 -2.90 -0.84 21.09
C GLY A 172 -1.54 -1.31 20.55
N ALA A 173 -1.38 -1.42 19.23
CA ALA A 173 -0.06 -1.62 18.63
C ALA A 173 0.95 -0.56 19.12
N ARG A 174 2.19 -1.01 19.36
CA ARG A 174 3.25 -0.12 19.87
C ARG A 174 3.61 0.94 18.84
N LEU A 175 3.90 2.15 19.31
CA LEU A 175 4.25 3.30 18.47
C LEU A 175 5.49 3.02 17.63
N GLU A 176 6.49 2.31 18.18
CA GLU A 176 7.68 1.89 17.45
C GLU A 176 7.35 1.00 16.23
N GLU A 177 6.38 0.11 16.37
CA GLU A 177 5.95 -0.78 15.29
C GLU A 177 5.23 0.01 14.19
N ILE A 178 4.31 0.89 14.58
CA ILE A 178 3.61 1.80 13.65
C ILE A 178 4.61 2.66 12.88
N ARG A 179 5.63 3.21 13.56
CA ARG A 179 6.71 3.99 12.92
C ARG A 179 7.49 3.16 11.91
N ARG A 180 7.85 1.92 12.26
CA ARG A 180 8.57 1.02 11.35
C ARG A 180 7.78 0.76 10.07
N HIS A 181 6.47 0.50 10.18
CA HIS A 181 5.60 0.33 9.02
C HIS A 181 5.47 1.61 8.20
N ALA A 182 5.43 2.78 8.85
CA ALA A 182 5.35 4.06 8.16
C ALA A 182 6.61 4.35 7.33
N VAL A 183 7.80 4.08 7.88
CA VAL A 183 9.08 4.22 7.15
C VAL A 183 9.16 3.24 5.98
N GLN A 184 8.70 2.00 6.16
CA GLN A 184 8.64 1.04 5.07
C GLN A 184 7.67 1.46 3.97
N ALA A 185 6.51 2.03 4.34
CA ALA A 185 5.54 2.55 3.39
C ALA A 185 6.10 3.75 2.61
N GLU A 186 6.81 4.67 3.27
CA GLU A 186 7.51 5.79 2.61
C GLU A 186 8.53 5.28 1.58
N LYS A 187 9.35 4.30 1.96
CA LYS A 187 10.33 3.68 1.06
C LYS A 187 9.66 3.02 -0.16
N ARG A 188 8.58 2.27 0.04
CA ARG A 188 7.84 1.66 -1.07
C ARG A 188 7.27 2.71 -2.03
N LEU A 189 6.73 3.81 -1.50
CA LEU A 189 6.19 4.90 -2.32
C LEU A 189 7.27 5.64 -3.10
N SER A 190 8.48 5.82 -2.53
CA SER A 190 9.58 6.46 -3.25
C SER A 190 10.14 5.56 -4.36
N GLU A 191 10.26 4.26 -4.10
CA GLU A 191 10.66 3.25 -5.10
C GLU A 191 9.64 3.13 -6.24
N GLU A 192 8.35 3.09 -5.92
CA GLU A 192 7.27 3.03 -6.92
C GLU A 192 7.31 4.27 -7.83
N LYS A 193 7.39 5.47 -7.25
CA LYS A 193 7.52 6.73 -8.01
C LYS A 193 8.75 6.75 -8.91
N ALA A 194 9.91 6.31 -8.41
CA ALA A 194 11.13 6.22 -9.20
C ALA A 194 11.01 5.20 -10.34
N SER A 195 10.36 4.06 -10.10
CA SER A 195 10.12 3.04 -11.12
C SER A 195 9.14 3.51 -12.20
N GLU A 196 8.09 4.22 -11.81
CA GLU A 196 7.08 4.79 -12.71
C GLU A 196 7.68 5.92 -13.55
N GLU A 197 8.55 6.75 -12.98
CA GLU A 197 9.29 7.76 -13.72
C GLU A 197 10.19 7.15 -14.79
N LYS A 198 10.93 6.08 -14.45
CA LYS A 198 11.74 5.31 -15.42
C LYS A 198 10.87 4.70 -16.52
N ARG A 199 9.71 4.13 -16.17
CA ARG A 199 8.75 3.58 -17.15
C ARG A 199 8.21 4.67 -18.08
N ARG A 200 7.89 5.85 -17.56
CA ARG A 200 7.45 7.01 -18.34
C ARG A 200 8.54 7.49 -19.28
N HIS A 201 9.78 7.54 -18.83
CA HIS A 201 10.92 7.91 -19.67
C HIS A 201 11.10 6.90 -20.81
N ALA A 202 11.17 5.61 -20.49
CA ALA A 202 11.30 4.54 -21.48
C ALA A 202 10.13 4.54 -22.49
N HIS A 203 8.91 4.83 -22.04
CA HIS A 203 7.75 4.95 -22.93
C HIS A 203 7.87 6.14 -23.89
N LYS A 204 8.36 7.29 -23.41
CA LYS A 204 8.62 8.46 -24.27
C LYS A 204 9.71 8.19 -25.29
N GLU A 205 10.83 7.59 -24.88
CA GLU A 205 11.94 7.21 -25.78
C GLU A 205 11.48 6.22 -26.84
N LYS A 206 10.74 5.17 -26.44
CA LYS A 206 10.16 4.20 -27.38
C LYS A 206 9.21 4.87 -28.36
N GLY A 207 8.37 5.80 -27.89
CA GLY A 207 7.49 6.59 -28.75
C GLY A 207 8.24 7.41 -29.79
N GLN A 208 9.32 8.11 -29.38
CA GLN A 208 10.17 8.90 -30.27
C GLN A 208 10.87 8.01 -31.33
N LEU A 209 11.47 6.90 -30.91
CA LEU A 209 12.10 5.94 -31.82
C LEU A 209 11.10 5.35 -32.82
N THR A 210 9.89 5.02 -32.35
CA THR A 210 8.82 4.52 -33.22
C THR A 210 8.44 5.55 -34.28
N MET A 211 8.31 6.84 -33.90
CA MET A 211 8.03 7.92 -34.85
C MET A 211 9.16 8.09 -35.88
N VAL A 212 10.43 8.04 -35.46
CA VAL A 212 11.57 8.10 -36.38
C VAL A 212 11.58 6.90 -37.32
N GLN A 213 11.32 5.69 -36.82
CA GLN A 213 11.27 4.49 -37.66
C GLN A 213 10.13 4.53 -38.68
N VAL A 214 8.97 5.06 -38.32
CA VAL A 214 7.87 5.28 -39.27
C VAL A 214 8.26 6.29 -40.35
N VAL A 215 8.91 7.41 -39.96
CA VAL A 215 9.37 8.41 -40.94
C VAL A 215 10.44 7.80 -41.85
N THR A 216 11.46 7.12 -41.31
CA THR A 216 12.54 6.54 -42.13
C THR A 216 12.02 5.45 -43.06
N THR A 217 11.11 4.57 -42.60
CA THR A 217 10.50 3.54 -43.47
C THR A 217 9.64 4.16 -44.57
N THR A 218 8.82 5.17 -44.24
CA THR A 218 7.98 5.86 -45.24
C THR A 218 8.83 6.57 -46.29
N TRP A 219 9.94 7.19 -45.88
CA TRP A 219 10.86 7.87 -46.80
C TRP A 219 11.70 6.88 -47.63
N ALA A 220 12.17 5.79 -47.02
CA ALA A 220 12.90 4.73 -47.73
C ALA A 220 12.02 3.98 -48.75
N GLN A 221 10.71 3.88 -48.51
CA GLN A 221 9.76 3.26 -49.44
C GLN A 221 9.25 4.22 -50.53
N GLY A 222 9.50 5.53 -50.38
CA GLY A 222 9.09 6.59 -51.32
C GLY A 222 10.01 6.78 -52.53
N GLN A 223 11.22 6.20 -52.52
CA GLN A 223 12.12 6.18 -53.68
C GLN A 223 12.30 4.75 -54.20
N GLY A 224 11.47 4.36 -55.19
CA GLY A 224 11.94 3.39 -56.19
C GLY A 224 11.21 2.05 -56.35
N GLN A 225 9.93 1.89 -56.00
CA GLN A 225 9.17 0.72 -56.45
C GLN A 225 7.79 1.06 -57.03
N GLY A 226 7.79 1.88 -58.07
CA GLY A 226 6.88 1.69 -59.20
C GLY A 226 7.20 0.38 -59.91
N ARG A 227 6.90 -0.76 -59.29
CA ARG A 227 6.95 -2.08 -59.92
C ARG A 227 5.67 -2.85 -59.64
N GLY A 228 4.70 -2.62 -60.51
CA GLY A 228 3.91 -3.66 -61.14
C GLY A 228 3.17 -4.61 -60.22
N ASN A 229 1.86 -4.39 -60.09
CA ASN A 229 0.88 -5.34 -60.60
C ASN A 229 1.25 -6.84 -60.48
N ARG A 230 1.58 -7.34 -59.28
CA ARG A 230 1.58 -8.79 -59.01
C ARG A 230 0.19 -9.23 -58.60
N ARG A 231 -0.76 -9.04 -59.54
CA ARG A 231 -1.85 -9.97 -59.75
C ARG A 231 -1.23 -11.26 -60.31
N GLY A 232 -0.85 -12.19 -59.44
CA GLY A 232 -0.36 -13.48 -59.92
C GLY A 232 0.18 -14.32 -58.77
N GLY A 233 -0.47 -15.44 -58.49
CA GLY A 233 -0.05 -16.38 -57.46
C GLY A 233 -1.09 -16.66 -56.39
N ARG A 234 -2.39 -16.59 -56.72
CA ARG A 234 -3.40 -17.31 -55.95
C ARG A 234 -3.11 -18.79 -56.20
N ASP A 235 -2.52 -19.48 -55.23
CA ASP A 235 -2.41 -20.93 -55.18
C ASP A 235 -3.80 -21.54 -55.41
N ARG A 236 -4.12 -21.86 -56.67
CA ARG A 236 -5.37 -22.51 -57.07
C ARG A 236 -5.39 -24.01 -56.72
N ASN A 237 -4.38 -24.49 -55.98
CA ASN A 237 -4.19 -25.92 -55.73
C ASN A 237 -4.25 -26.33 -54.26
N ARG A 238 -4.42 -25.39 -53.31
CA ARG A 238 -4.51 -25.75 -51.88
C ARG A 238 -5.90 -26.22 -51.45
N ASP A 239 -6.91 -26.05 -52.29
CA ASP A 239 -8.32 -26.18 -51.89
C ASP A 239 -9.08 -27.36 -52.52
N ARG A 240 -8.47 -28.17 -53.40
CA ARG A 240 -9.16 -29.35 -53.96
C ARG A 240 -9.30 -30.51 -52.98
N ASN A 241 -8.53 -30.50 -51.89
CA ASN A 241 -8.58 -31.52 -50.84
C ASN A 241 -9.35 -31.05 -49.59
N SER A 242 -9.94 -29.86 -49.63
CA SER A 242 -10.79 -29.37 -48.54
C SER A 242 -12.19 -29.94 -48.69
N ARG A 243 -12.67 -30.64 -47.66
CA ARG A 243 -14.06 -31.08 -47.55
C ARG A 243 -15.01 -29.90 -47.71
N CYS A 244 -16.10 -30.06 -48.45
CA CYS A 244 -17.11 -29.04 -48.64
C CYS A 244 -17.70 -28.62 -47.28
N PHE A 245 -17.75 -27.31 -47.00
CA PHE A 245 -18.29 -26.81 -45.73
C PHE A 245 -19.81 -27.00 -45.56
N ASN A 246 -20.55 -27.35 -46.62
CA ASN A 246 -21.98 -27.64 -46.56
C ASN A 246 -22.24 -29.12 -46.24
N CYS A 247 -21.71 -30.04 -47.07
CA CYS A 247 -21.98 -31.47 -46.98
C CYS A 247 -20.81 -32.33 -46.43
N GLY A 248 -19.59 -31.80 -46.37
CA GLY A 248 -18.40 -32.53 -45.89
C GLY A 248 -17.71 -33.41 -46.93
N GLU A 249 -18.22 -33.52 -48.15
CA GLU A 249 -17.62 -34.33 -49.22
C GLU A 249 -16.44 -33.63 -49.90
N MET A 250 -15.48 -34.39 -50.42
CA MET A 250 -14.32 -33.86 -51.14
C MET A 250 -14.65 -33.65 -52.62
N GLY A 251 -13.91 -32.77 -53.30
CA GLY A 251 -14.01 -32.58 -54.76
C GLY A 251 -14.84 -31.39 -55.23
N HIS A 252 -15.51 -30.65 -54.33
CA HIS A 252 -16.19 -29.39 -54.65
C HIS A 252 -16.13 -28.41 -53.47
N ARG A 253 -16.27 -27.11 -53.74
CA ARG A 253 -16.35 -26.07 -52.71
C ARG A 253 -17.79 -25.77 -52.32
N PHE A 254 -17.98 -25.06 -51.20
CA PHE A 254 -19.30 -24.64 -50.70
C PHE A 254 -20.20 -23.97 -51.78
N ALA A 255 -19.61 -23.25 -52.73
CA ALA A 255 -20.33 -22.58 -53.81
C ALA A 255 -20.83 -23.53 -54.92
N GLU A 256 -20.19 -24.69 -55.08
CA GLU A 256 -20.46 -25.70 -56.11
C GLU A 256 -21.15 -26.94 -55.52
N CYS A 257 -21.66 -26.85 -54.28
CA CYS A 257 -22.32 -27.96 -53.62
C CYS A 257 -23.70 -28.23 -54.25
N PRO A 258 -24.00 -29.46 -54.68
CA PRO A 258 -25.31 -29.81 -55.23
C PRO A 258 -26.41 -29.86 -54.16
N HIS A 259 -26.05 -29.91 -52.88
CA HIS A 259 -27.00 -29.88 -51.77
C HIS A 259 -27.42 -28.43 -51.45
N GLU A 260 -28.71 -28.25 -51.14
CA GLU A 260 -29.24 -26.96 -50.70
C GLU A 260 -28.43 -26.41 -49.50
N LYS A 261 -28.20 -25.09 -49.49
CA LYS A 261 -27.38 -24.44 -48.48
C LYS A 261 -28.05 -24.56 -47.12
N GLN A 262 -27.46 -25.33 -46.21
CA GLN A 262 -27.96 -25.39 -44.84
C GLN A 262 -27.72 -24.03 -44.18
N LYS A 263 -28.79 -23.30 -43.86
CA LYS A 263 -28.73 -22.10 -43.01
C LYS A 263 -28.39 -22.54 -41.58
N LYS A 264 -27.14 -22.91 -41.32
CA LYS A 264 -26.69 -23.14 -39.95
C LYS A 264 -26.59 -21.78 -39.27
N ASN A 265 -27.48 -21.56 -38.30
CA ASN A 265 -27.42 -20.44 -37.37
C ASN A 265 -26.14 -20.58 -36.53
N PHE A 266 -25.01 -20.10 -37.05
CA PHE A 266 -23.77 -19.95 -36.29
C PHE A 266 -23.95 -18.82 -35.27
N ARG A 267 -24.71 -19.11 -34.21
CA ARG A 267 -24.63 -18.39 -32.94
C ARG A 267 -23.39 -18.91 -32.22
N SER A 268 -22.29 -18.21 -32.42
CA SER A 268 -21.30 -17.86 -31.38
C SER A 268 -21.17 -18.82 -30.18
N ASP A 269 -20.55 -19.97 -30.37
CA ASP A 269 -19.83 -20.66 -29.29
C ASP A 269 -18.36 -20.27 -29.39
N LYS A 270 -18.04 -19.15 -28.74
CA LYS A 270 -16.69 -18.66 -28.48
C LYS A 270 -16.35 -18.95 -27.02
N SER A 271 -16.40 -20.22 -26.66
CA SER A 271 -15.84 -20.76 -25.42
C SER A 271 -14.96 -21.94 -25.79
N ASP A 272 -13.88 -22.11 -25.04
CA ASP A 272 -12.99 -23.28 -25.10
C ASP A 272 -11.84 -23.20 -26.10
N CYS A 273 -10.97 -22.19 -25.93
CA CYS A 273 -9.55 -22.37 -26.19
C CYS A 273 -8.69 -21.59 -25.18
N ASN A 274 -8.62 -22.08 -23.94
CA ASN A 274 -7.41 -21.91 -23.14
C ASN A 274 -7.35 -22.89 -21.96
N LYS A 275 -6.88 -24.10 -22.19
CA LYS A 275 -6.25 -24.96 -21.20
C LYS A 275 -5.26 -25.85 -21.96
N ASP A 276 -4.02 -25.85 -21.50
CA ASP A 276 -2.93 -26.81 -21.76
C ASP A 276 -1.67 -26.16 -22.32
N SER A 277 -0.88 -25.56 -21.42
CA SER A 277 0.58 -25.47 -21.58
C SER A 277 1.27 -25.11 -20.26
N THR A 278 1.32 -26.05 -19.31
CA THR A 278 2.37 -26.09 -18.27
C THR A 278 2.67 -27.55 -17.94
N SER A 279 3.63 -28.12 -18.66
CA SER A 279 4.41 -29.27 -18.23
C SER A 279 5.86 -29.01 -18.66
N ASN A 280 6.68 -28.61 -17.70
CA ASN A 280 8.08 -29.00 -17.53
C ASN A 280 8.59 -28.45 -16.21
#